data_AF-A0A9E3CXJ6-F1
#
_entry.id   AF-A0A9E3CXJ6-F1
#
_cell.length_a   1.000
_cell.length_b   1.000
_cell.length_c   1.000
_cell.angle_alpha   90.00
_cell.angle_beta   90.00
_cell.angle_gamma   90.00
#
_symmetry.space_group_name_H-M   'P 1'
#
loop_
_entity.id
_entity.type
_entity.pdbx_description
1 polymer ?
#
loop_
_entity_poly.entity_id
_entity_poly.type
_entity_poly.pdbx_seq_one_letter_code
_entity_poly.pdbx_strand_id
1 'polypeptide(L)'
;MRRHLEFAVVVLVFSVLFIQLLRALDTMAEAADEADFQIEVSTLRTQLLEIVVHHEMIGGSLPTSANPMAWIQGMPLRHYAGELDAIPAARSLWYFDYRSQLLVYRFRDGHTARFRLTRQAGPGDRPGALAGVGLQRLADESS
;
A
#
# COMPACT_ATOMS: atom_id res chain seq x y z
N MET A 1 -42.08 36.55 -9.48
CA MET A 1 -41.84 35.22 -10.10
C MET A 1 -40.48 35.10 -10.80
N ARG A 2 -40.06 36.03 -11.67
CA ARG A 2 -38.76 35.98 -12.39
C ARG A 2 -37.51 35.82 -11.50
N ARG A 3 -37.44 36.54 -10.37
CA ARG A 3 -36.34 36.44 -9.38
C ARG A 3 -36.20 35.06 -8.73
N HIS A 4 -37.30 34.33 -8.56
CA HIS A 4 -37.26 32.97 -8.00
C HIS A 4 -36.74 31.95 -9.03
N LEU A 5 -37.03 32.17 -10.32
CA LEU A 5 -36.46 31.36 -11.40
C LEU A 5 -34.97 31.60 -11.56
N GLU A 6 -34.51 32.86 -11.51
CA GLU A 6 -33.08 33.19 -11.53
C GLU A 6 -32.34 32.55 -10.35
N PHE A 7 -32.90 32.62 -9.14
CA PHE A 7 -32.33 31.96 -7.97
C PHE A 7 -32.30 30.43 -8.12
N ALA A 8 -33.38 29.82 -8.61
CA ALA A 8 -33.45 28.38 -8.83
C ALA A 8 -32.41 27.90 -9.86
N VAL A 9 -32.19 28.65 -10.94
CA VAL A 9 -31.17 28.36 -11.94
C VAL A 9 -29.77 28.45 -11.34
N VAL A 10 -29.49 29.49 -10.54
CA VAL A 10 -28.18 29.63 -9.86
C VAL A 10 -27.94 28.48 -8.91
N VAL A 11 -28.93 28.10 -8.10
CA VAL A 11 -28.82 26.96 -7.19
C VAL A 11 -28.57 25.67 -7.97
N LEU A 12 -29.31 25.43 -9.05
CA LEU A 12 -29.13 24.24 -9.89
C LEU A 12 -27.70 24.17 -10.46
N VAL A 13 -27.21 25.27 -11.05
CA VAL A 13 -25.85 25.34 -11.60
C VAL A 13 -24.82 25.13 -10.50
N PHE A 14 -24.99 25.78 -9.34
CA PHE A 14 -24.08 25.63 -8.22
C PHE A 14 -24.05 24.20 -7.69
N SER A 15 -25.20 23.54 -7.57
CA SER A 15 -25.30 22.13 -7.16
C SER A 15 -24.56 21.21 -8.14
N VAL A 16 -24.72 21.42 -9.45
CA VAL A 16 -24.01 20.62 -10.47
C VAL A 16 -22.50 20.84 -10.35
N LEU A 17 -22.05 22.09 -10.24
CA LEU A 17 -20.62 22.41 -10.08
C LEU A 17 -20.05 21.81 -8.78
N PHE A 18 -20.81 21.87 -7.69
CA PHE A 18 -20.40 21.31 -6.41
C PHE A 18 -20.24 19.79 -6.47
N ILE A 19 -21.17 19.08 -7.11
CA ILE A 19 -21.03 17.62 -7.32
C ILE A 19 -19.79 17.30 -8.16
N GLN A 20 -19.50 18.08 -9.20
CA GLN A 20 -18.30 17.89 -10.01
C GLN A 20 -17.01 18.15 -9.22
N LEU A 21 -17.01 19.17 -8.35
CA LEU A 21 -15.90 19.44 -7.45
C LEU A 21 -15.65 18.28 -6.49
N LEU A 22 -16.70 17.73 -5.87
CA LEU A 22 -16.59 16.59 -4.97
C LEU A 22 -16.01 15.35 -5.68
N ARG A 23 -16.43 15.08 -6.91
CA ARG A 23 -15.88 13.97 -7.72
C ARG A 23 -14.40 14.17 -8.02
N ALA A 24 -14.00 15.38 -8.40
CA ALA A 24 -12.60 15.69 -8.69
C ALA A 24 -11.71 15.54 -7.45
N LEU A 25 -12.21 15.95 -6.28
CA LEU A 25 -11.50 15.76 -5.01
C LEU A 25 -11.31 14.28 -4.66
N ASP A 26 -12.31 13.45 -4.94
CA ASP A 26 -12.23 12.01 -4.63
C ASP A 26 -11.17 11.32 -5.50
N THR A 27 -11.12 11.63 -6.79
CA THR A 27 -10.08 11.14 -7.70
C THR A 27 -8.69 11.64 -7.30
N MET A 28 -8.57 12.88 -6.83
CA MET A 28 -7.29 13.40 -6.32
C MET A 28 -6.85 12.69 -5.03
N ALA A 29 -7.79 12.38 -4.14
CA ALA A 29 -7.50 11.64 -2.91
C ALA A 29 -7.06 10.20 -3.20
N GLU A 30 -7.70 9.52 -4.16
CA GLU A 30 -7.27 8.18 -4.62
C GLU A 30 -5.86 8.20 -5.23
N ALA A 31 -5.56 9.20 -6.07
CA ALA A 31 -4.23 9.36 -6.66
C ALA A 31 -3.15 9.65 -5.60
N ALA A 32 -3.50 10.40 -4.55
CA ALA A 32 -2.59 10.67 -3.44
C ALA A 32 -2.34 9.40 -2.60
N ASP A 33 -3.38 8.63 -2.28
CA ASP A 33 -3.24 7.35 -1.55
C ASP A 33 -2.34 6.37 -2.32
N GLU A 34 -2.48 6.26 -3.64
CA GLU A 34 -1.61 5.41 -4.47
C GLU A 34 -0.16 5.92 -4.51
N ALA A 35 0.05 7.24 -4.58
CA ALA A 35 1.39 7.81 -4.56
C ALA A 35 2.11 7.53 -3.24
N ASP A 36 1.41 7.72 -2.11
CA ASP A 36 1.95 7.43 -0.77
C ASP A 36 2.27 5.94 -0.64
N PHE A 37 1.36 5.06 -1.09
CA PHE A 37 1.60 3.62 -1.14
C PHE A 37 2.86 3.24 -1.93
N GLN A 38 3.07 3.81 -3.12
CA GLN A 38 4.25 3.51 -3.94
C GLN A 38 5.55 3.98 -3.28
N ILE A 39 5.54 5.15 -2.62
CA ILE A 39 6.68 5.65 -1.84
C ILE A 39 7.02 4.66 -0.71
N GLU A 40 6.01 4.20 0.02
CA GLU A 40 6.18 3.24 1.11
C GLU A 40 6.73 1.90 0.63
N VAL A 41 6.19 1.36 -0.48
CA VAL A 41 6.69 0.12 -1.09
C VAL A 41 8.15 0.28 -1.56
N SER A 42 8.51 1.40 -2.18
CA SER A 42 9.88 1.65 -2.64
C SER A 42 10.86 1.76 -1.47
N THR A 43 10.43 2.39 -0.38
CA THR A 43 11.19 2.51 0.87
C THR A 43 11.39 1.14 1.50
N LEU A 44 10.33 0.33 1.59
CA LEU A 44 10.38 -1.03 2.12
C LEU A 44 11.34 -1.92 1.32
N ARG A 45 11.26 -1.87 -0.01
CA ARG A 45 12.17 -2.60 -0.89
C ARG A 45 13.62 -2.19 -0.67
N THR A 46 13.90 -0.89 -0.54
CA THR A 46 15.25 -0.37 -0.32
C THR A 46 15.82 -0.84 1.02
N GLN A 47 15.02 -0.80 2.09
CA GLN A 47 15.46 -1.26 3.41
C GLN A 47 15.69 -2.78 3.46
N LEU A 48 14.82 -3.57 2.81
CA LEU A 48 15.04 -5.00 2.68
C LEU A 48 16.32 -5.30 1.89
N LEU A 49 16.58 -4.53 0.82
CA LEU A 49 17.80 -4.64 0.02
C LEU A 49 19.04 -4.36 0.85
N GLU A 50 19.02 -3.29 1.65
CA GLU A 50 20.12 -2.90 2.53
C GLU A 50 20.46 -4.02 3.52
N ILE A 51 19.45 -4.64 4.15
CA ILE A 51 19.65 -5.75 5.08
C ILE A 51 20.30 -6.96 4.38
N VAL A 52 19.83 -7.29 3.17
CA VAL A 52 20.36 -8.40 2.38
C VAL A 52 21.80 -8.12 1.95
N VAL A 53 22.11 -6.91 1.50
CA VAL A 53 23.46 -6.50 1.10
C VAL A 53 24.40 -6.48 2.30
N HIS A 54 23.94 -5.97 3.45
CA HIS A 54 24.71 -5.99 4.69
C HIS A 54 25.04 -7.42 5.13
N HIS A 55 24.09 -8.34 5.00
CA HIS A 55 24.29 -9.76 5.25
C HIS A 55 25.34 -10.38 4.31
N GLU A 56 25.24 -10.14 2.99
CA GLU A 56 26.22 -10.66 2.02
C GLU A 56 27.64 -10.13 2.27
N MET A 57 27.79 -8.89 2.74
CA MET A 57 29.11 -8.28 2.98
C MET A 57 29.74 -8.67 4.32
N ILE A 58 28.97 -8.76 5.40
CA ILE A 58 29.49 -8.94 6.76
C ILE A 58 29.35 -10.39 7.24
N GLY A 59 28.49 -11.16 6.59
CA GLY A 59 28.06 -12.47 7.08
C GLY A 59 27.10 -12.36 8.27
N GLY A 60 26.24 -13.35 8.43
CA GLY A 60 25.22 -13.38 9.49
C GLY A 60 24.12 -14.38 9.16
N SER A 61 23.04 -14.37 9.95
CA SER A 61 21.83 -15.12 9.62
C SER A 61 20.71 -14.14 9.28
N LEU A 62 20.08 -14.29 8.11
CA LEU A 62 18.85 -13.55 7.81
C LEU A 62 17.75 -13.86 8.85
N PRO A 63 16.91 -12.88 9.22
CA PRO A 63 15.81 -13.11 10.14
C PRO A 63 14.87 -14.21 9.62
N THR A 64 14.46 -15.11 10.51
CA THR A 64 13.62 -16.28 10.14
C THR A 64 12.19 -15.88 9.76
N SER A 65 11.70 -14.76 10.28
CA SER A 65 10.31 -14.32 10.11
C SER A 65 9.90 -14.17 8.64
N ALA A 66 8.65 -14.51 8.32
CA ALA A 66 8.06 -14.23 7.01
C ALA A 66 7.54 -12.78 6.91
N ASN A 67 7.42 -12.07 8.04
CA ASN A 67 6.99 -10.69 8.09
C ASN A 67 8.16 -9.76 7.73
N PRO A 68 8.09 -9.00 6.61
CA PRO A 68 9.14 -8.04 6.24
C PRO A 68 9.39 -6.99 7.32
N MET A 69 8.36 -6.62 8.08
CA MET A 69 8.47 -5.62 9.15
C MET A 69 9.32 -6.13 10.33
N ALA A 70 9.45 -7.44 10.50
CA ALA A 70 10.32 -8.02 11.52
C ALA A 70 11.82 -8.00 11.12
N TRP A 71 12.12 -7.74 9.85
CA TRP A 71 13.50 -7.66 9.36
C TRP A 71 14.07 -6.25 9.54
N ILE A 72 13.19 -5.27 9.44
CA ILE A 72 13.53 -3.85 9.45
C ILE A 72 13.53 -3.37 10.90
N GLN A 73 14.70 -3.00 11.44
CA GLN A 73 14.83 -2.43 12.78
C GLN A 73 14.45 -0.94 12.87
N GLY A 74 13.82 -0.40 11.81
CA GLY A 74 13.47 1.00 11.64
C GLY A 74 12.00 1.32 11.95
N MET A 75 11.63 2.58 11.73
CA MET A 75 10.28 3.08 11.99
C MET A 75 9.27 2.34 11.09
N PRO A 76 8.18 1.78 11.66
CA PRO A 76 7.23 0.98 10.90
C PRO A 76 6.58 1.81 9.79
N LEU A 77 6.08 1.11 8.75
CA LEU A 77 5.24 1.72 7.71
C LEU A 77 4.16 2.60 8.36
N ARG A 78 3.85 3.73 7.72
CA ARG A 78 2.82 4.63 8.21
C ARG A 78 1.51 3.83 8.27
N HIS A 79 0.81 3.91 9.40
CA HIS A 79 -0.42 3.16 9.64
C HIS A 79 -0.27 1.63 9.61
N TYR A 80 0.90 1.09 10.02
CA TYR A 80 1.03 -0.35 10.25
C TYR A 80 0.25 -0.79 11.50
N ALA A 81 -0.80 -1.58 11.30
CA ALA A 81 -1.66 -2.12 12.34
C ALA A 81 -1.09 -3.36 13.04
N GLY A 82 0.02 -3.91 12.54
CA GLY A 82 0.66 -5.10 13.10
C GLY A 82 0.29 -6.40 12.38
N GLU A 83 0.51 -7.51 13.07
CA GLU A 83 0.16 -8.85 12.60
C GLU A 83 -1.28 -9.18 13.02
N LEU A 84 -2.16 -9.45 12.05
CA LEU A 84 -3.59 -9.67 12.26
C LEU A 84 -4.02 -11.01 11.65
N ASP A 85 -4.99 -11.66 12.30
CA ASP A 85 -5.64 -12.89 11.81
C ASP A 85 -6.92 -12.62 11.00
N ALA A 86 -7.32 -11.35 10.91
CA ALA A 86 -8.55 -10.92 10.26
C ALA A 86 -8.35 -9.60 9.53
N ILE A 87 -9.17 -9.37 8.50
CA ILE A 87 -9.14 -8.13 7.71
C ILE A 87 -9.58 -6.96 8.61
N PRO A 88 -8.71 -5.97 8.86
CA PRO A 88 -9.03 -4.84 9.72
C PRO A 88 -10.12 -3.96 9.09
N ALA A 89 -11.05 -3.45 9.89
CA ALA A 89 -12.14 -2.59 9.42
C ALA A 89 -11.68 -1.21 8.94
N ALA A 90 -10.56 -0.71 9.48
CA ALA A 90 -9.95 0.53 9.06
C ALA A 90 -9.38 0.42 7.63
N ARG A 91 -9.21 1.57 6.97
CA ARG A 91 -8.71 1.68 5.59
C ARG A 91 -7.44 2.53 5.54
N SER A 92 -6.74 2.51 4.41
CA SER A 92 -5.43 3.15 4.19
C SER A 92 -4.40 2.71 5.24
N LEU A 93 -4.29 1.40 5.44
CA LEU A 93 -3.44 0.81 6.47
C LEU A 93 -2.70 -0.42 5.98
N TRP A 94 -1.54 -0.64 6.59
CA TRP A 94 -0.75 -1.86 6.41
C TRP A 94 -1.04 -2.85 7.53
N TYR A 95 -1.13 -4.14 7.20
CA TYR A 95 -1.16 -5.21 8.19
C TYR A 95 -0.49 -6.45 7.63
N PHE A 96 0.02 -7.30 8.51
CA PHE A 96 0.55 -8.61 8.11
C PHE A 96 -0.50 -9.67 8.44
N ASP A 97 -1.01 -10.36 7.41
CA ASP A 97 -1.90 -11.50 7.59
C ASP A 97 -1.07 -12.72 8.00
N TYR A 98 -1.28 -13.17 9.24
CA TYR A 98 -0.56 -14.29 9.81
C TYR A 98 -0.87 -15.62 9.10
N ARG A 99 -2.11 -15.82 8.62
CA ARG A 99 -2.52 -17.10 7.98
C ARG A 99 -1.91 -17.27 6.61
N SER A 100 -1.95 -16.21 5.82
CA SER A 100 -1.45 -16.23 4.44
C SER A 100 0.04 -15.89 4.35
N GLN A 101 0.64 -15.42 5.45
CA GLN A 101 1.99 -14.89 5.54
C GLN A 101 2.23 -13.78 4.51
N LEU A 102 1.27 -12.87 4.40
CA LEU A 102 1.27 -11.76 3.44
C LEU A 102 1.30 -10.43 4.16
N LEU A 103 2.12 -9.51 3.65
CA LEU A 103 1.99 -8.10 3.98
C LEU A 103 0.93 -7.49 3.06
N VAL A 104 -0.10 -6.89 3.65
CA VAL A 104 -1.26 -6.37 2.93
C VAL A 104 -1.43 -4.89 3.21
N TYR A 105 -1.62 -4.11 2.15
CA TYR A 105 -2.13 -2.75 2.24
C TYR A 105 -3.59 -2.74 1.84
N ARG A 106 -4.44 -2.14 2.67
CA ARG A 106 -5.85 -1.94 2.36
C ARG A 106 -6.08 -0.48 1.98
N PHE A 107 -6.51 -0.25 0.75
CA PHE A 107 -6.79 1.08 0.24
C PHE A 107 -8.11 1.66 0.77
N ARG A 108 -8.30 2.96 0.56
CA ARG A 108 -9.47 3.71 0.99
C ARG A 108 -10.76 3.30 0.29
N ASP A 109 -10.69 2.83 -0.94
CA ASP A 109 -11.83 2.33 -1.72
C ASP A 109 -12.21 0.88 -1.34
N GLY A 110 -11.27 0.13 -0.75
CA GLY A 110 -11.46 -1.21 -0.22
C GLY A 110 -10.68 -2.30 -0.94
N HIS A 111 -10.01 -2.00 -2.07
CA HIS A 111 -9.11 -2.97 -2.69
C HIS A 111 -7.86 -3.19 -1.84
N THR A 112 -7.14 -4.27 -2.11
CA THR A 112 -5.94 -4.63 -1.33
C THR A 112 -4.77 -4.95 -2.23
N ALA A 113 -3.61 -4.38 -1.93
CA ALA A 113 -2.34 -4.83 -2.47
C ALA A 113 -1.71 -5.83 -1.51
N ARG A 114 -1.27 -6.98 -2.04
CA ARG A 114 -0.74 -8.09 -1.24
C ARG A 114 0.68 -8.40 -1.65
N PHE A 115 1.55 -8.58 -0.67
CA PHE A 115 2.98 -8.80 -0.86
C PHE A 115 3.44 -10.02 -0.10
N ARG A 116 4.26 -10.84 -0.74
CA ARG A 116 4.93 -11.98 -0.12
C ARG A 116 6.43 -11.74 -0.09
N LEU A 117 7.04 -12.01 1.06
CA LEU A 117 8.49 -12.10 1.17
C LEU A 117 8.94 -13.45 0.61
N THR A 118 9.72 -13.44 -0.47
CA THR A 118 10.29 -14.67 -1.05
C THR A 118 11.76 -14.78 -0.67
N ARG A 119 12.24 -15.98 -0.34
CA ARG A 119 13.64 -16.28 0.02
C ARG A 119 14.34 -17.24 -0.98
N GLN A 120 13.76 -17.44 -2.16
CA GLN A 120 14.31 -18.31 -3.20
C GLN A 120 14.32 -17.60 -4.56
N ALA A 121 15.51 -17.37 -5.11
CA ALA A 121 15.70 -16.99 -6.50
C ALA A 121 15.41 -18.22 -7.39
N GLY A 122 14.26 -18.22 -8.07
CA GLY A 122 14.19 -18.88 -9.37
C GLY A 122 14.85 -17.97 -10.42
N PRO A 123 15.44 -18.50 -11.50
CA PRO A 123 16.07 -17.73 -12.58
C PRO A 123 14.98 -17.03 -13.41
N GLY A 124 14.42 -15.98 -12.84
CA GLY A 124 13.33 -15.19 -13.40
C GLY A 124 13.53 -13.76 -12.93
N ASP A 125 14.36 -13.07 -13.68
CA ASP A 125 14.65 -11.64 -13.65
C ASP A 125 13.42 -10.81 -13.25
N ARG A 126 13.33 -10.43 -11.97
CA ARG A 126 12.31 -9.51 -11.46
C ARG A 126 13.03 -8.38 -10.74
N PRO A 127 12.80 -7.11 -11.15
CA PRO A 127 13.53 -5.99 -10.58
C PRO A 127 13.25 -5.88 -9.07
N GLY A 128 14.33 -5.94 -8.26
CA GLY A 128 14.28 -5.77 -6.81
C GLY A 128 14.56 -7.01 -5.94
N ALA A 129 14.98 -8.15 -6.54
CA ALA A 129 15.46 -9.30 -5.77
C ALA A 129 17.00 -9.39 -5.83
N LEU A 130 17.68 -9.30 -4.68
CA LEU A 130 19.10 -9.63 -4.53
C LEU A 130 19.23 -10.81 -3.55
N ALA A 131 20.20 -11.70 -3.80
CA ALA A 131 20.44 -12.93 -3.02
C ALA A 131 19.21 -13.85 -2.79
N GLY A 132 18.21 -13.80 -3.70
CA GLY A 132 16.98 -14.60 -3.60
C GLY A 132 15.96 -14.08 -2.59
N VAL A 133 16.21 -12.93 -1.95
CA VAL A 133 15.25 -12.24 -1.11
C VAL A 133 14.58 -11.11 -1.88
N GLY A 134 13.25 -11.07 -1.87
CA GLY A 134 12.50 -10.01 -2.54
C GLY A 134 11.06 -9.89 -2.05
N LEU A 135 10.46 -8.72 -2.30
CA LEU A 135 9.06 -8.44 -2.01
C LEU A 135 8.22 -8.62 -3.29
N GLN A 136 7.55 -9.76 -3.41
CA GLN A 136 6.72 -10.09 -4.56
C GLN A 136 5.30 -9.55 -4.37
N ARG A 137 4.84 -8.65 -5.25
CA ARG A 137 3.43 -8.28 -5.34
C ARG A 137 2.65 -9.45 -5.95
N LEU A 138 1.61 -9.89 -5.26
CA LEU A 138 0.64 -10.85 -5.75
C LEU A 138 -0.45 -10.11 -6.54
N ALA A 139 -1.13 -10.81 -7.46
CA ALA A 139 -2.22 -10.21 -8.22
C ALA A 139 -3.27 -9.63 -7.26
N ASP A 140 -3.68 -8.40 -7.56
CA ASP A 140 -4.73 -7.72 -6.80
C ASP A 140 -6.02 -8.51 -6.99
N GLU A 141 -6.66 -8.88 -5.88
CA GLU A 141 -7.98 -9.49 -5.91
C GLU A 141 -8.97 -8.39 -5.59
N SER A 142 -9.76 -8.05 -6.60
CA SER A 142 -10.94 -7.22 -6.44
C SER A 142 -11.93 -8.00 -5.59
N SER A 143 -12.01 -7.69 -4.29
CA SER A 143 -13.05 -8.20 -3.40
C SER A 143 -14.34 -7.40 -3.52
#